data_AF-A0A6A4GBG2-F1
#
_entry.id   AF-A0A6A4GBG2-F1
#
_cell.length_a   1.000
_cell.length_b   1.000
_cell.length_c   1.000
_cell.angle_alpha   90.00
_cell.angle_beta   90.00
_cell.angle_gamma   90.00
#
_symmetry.space_group_name_H-M   'P 1'
#
loop_
_entity.id
_entity.type
_entity.pdbx_description
1 polymer ?
#
loop_
_entity_poly.entity_id
_entity_poly.type
_entity_poly.pdbx_seq_one_letter_code
_entity_poly.pdbx_strand_id
1 'polypeptide(L)'
;QGNLLLKRLNKAIKDLREQEEGFKVFEANQQNEAQEWKEMVRAFELGESTFNPFCLPKSGPTLQDIRLQLAEEEKQEARAAPPKDTTAAQYVFLLLEVEDQQRQLRLDVKNARSPTSKQQANFMERRTRIERQINRVRSLQQVHDPAALQVLATAVPTVDSHGMPVVPSESEDILLMFPSEMPLVRRNPHLASIESRFRDAQCSMALDQLRHSLLVKRRLYTYKNNNARKQKSTSRSRTLLDNQQKKVDLAAAAYRRARFAKLAISGEENVGWRKLEQSDIRMMGDEDEEKKKKQRAMKSRRKEAARVNEHGHVQGIAGAGQSRFVISWIWVAADGNGSIEENKALHDGLRVEFCKAYS
;
A
#
# COMPACT_ATOMS: atom_id res chain seq x y z
N GLN A 1 47.78 5.11 -9.93
CA GLN A 1 46.53 4.45 -9.49
C GLN A 1 46.40 4.34 -7.96
N GLY A 2 47.49 4.23 -7.18
CA GLY A 2 47.45 4.08 -5.71
C GLY A 2 46.81 5.22 -4.91
N ASN A 3 46.99 6.49 -5.30
CA ASN A 3 46.40 7.64 -4.59
C ASN A 3 44.86 7.67 -4.59
N LEU A 4 44.22 7.13 -5.63
CA LEU A 4 42.77 7.03 -5.68
C LEU A 4 42.25 5.90 -4.78
N LEU A 5 42.99 4.78 -4.72
CA LEU A 5 42.68 3.65 -3.84
C LEU A 5 42.84 4.06 -2.37
N LEU A 6 43.91 4.79 -2.02
CA LEU A 6 44.13 5.31 -0.67
C LEU A 6 42.99 6.25 -0.23
N LYS A 7 42.54 7.15 -1.10
CA LYS A 7 41.39 8.04 -0.81
C LYS A 7 40.09 7.27 -0.62
N ARG A 8 39.85 6.22 -1.43
CA ARG A 8 38.67 5.34 -1.28
C ARG A 8 38.74 4.52 0.00
N LEU A 9 39.93 4.02 0.36
CA LEU A 9 40.17 3.29 1.60
C LEU A 9 39.92 4.18 2.82
N ASN A 10 40.50 5.39 2.86
CA ASN A 10 40.27 6.33 3.96
C ASN A 10 38.80 6.73 4.10
N LYS A 11 38.10 6.87 2.98
CA LYS A 11 36.66 7.09 2.99
C LYS A 11 35.89 5.88 3.52
N ALA A 12 36.22 4.67 3.06
CA ALA A 12 35.59 3.44 3.52
C ALA A 12 35.83 3.20 5.03
N ILE A 13 37.02 3.52 5.54
CA ILE A 13 37.34 3.45 6.99
C ILE A 13 36.48 4.43 7.78
N LYS A 14 36.30 5.66 7.26
CA LYS A 14 35.43 6.66 7.89
C LYS A 14 33.97 6.21 7.89
N ASP A 15 33.48 5.76 6.73
CA ASP A 15 32.11 5.29 6.55
C ASP A 15 31.84 4.05 7.45
N LEU A 16 32.81 3.13 7.57
CA LEU A 16 32.75 1.97 8.48
C LEU A 16 32.64 2.42 9.94
N ARG A 17 33.45 3.38 10.38
CA ARG A 17 33.39 3.89 11.76
C ARG A 17 32.02 4.51 12.08
N GLU A 18 31.49 5.32 11.16
CA GLU A 18 30.15 5.92 11.32
C GLU A 18 29.05 4.84 11.37
N GLN A 19 29.18 3.76 10.59
CA GLN A 19 28.28 2.61 10.63
C GLN A 19 28.38 1.82 11.93
N GLU A 20 29.59 1.53 12.41
CA GLU A 20 29.81 0.82 13.68
C GLU A 20 29.28 1.60 14.89
N GLU A 21 29.48 2.93 14.92
CA GLU A 21 28.93 3.79 15.96
C GLU A 21 27.40 3.80 15.92
N GLY A 22 26.81 3.92 14.72
CA GLY A 22 25.36 3.84 14.53
C GLY A 22 24.79 2.48 14.94
N PHE A 23 25.48 1.38 14.60
CA PHE A 23 25.07 0.03 14.96
C PHE A 23 25.15 -0.20 16.48
N LYS A 24 26.21 0.26 17.15
CA LYS A 24 26.31 0.15 18.62
C LYS A 24 25.18 0.87 19.35
N VAL A 25 24.79 2.05 18.87
CA VAL A 25 23.63 2.77 19.40
C VAL A 25 22.34 2.02 19.12
N PHE A 26 22.19 1.44 17.93
CA PHE A 26 21.02 0.64 17.58
C PHE A 26 20.93 -0.64 18.41
N GLU A 27 22.04 -1.36 18.61
CA GLU A 27 22.14 -2.54 19.46
C GLU A 27 21.81 -2.24 20.92
N ALA A 28 22.35 -1.15 21.48
CA ALA A 28 22.06 -0.73 22.85
C ALA A 28 20.57 -0.40 23.08
N ASN A 29 19.84 -0.07 22.03
CA ASN A 29 18.40 0.20 22.08
C ASN A 29 17.53 -1.07 21.97
N GLN A 30 18.09 -2.23 21.62
CA GLN A 30 17.35 -3.50 21.38
C GLN A 30 17.73 -4.58 22.41
N GLN A 31 17.98 -4.17 23.65
CA GLN A 31 18.75 -4.90 24.69
C GLN A 31 18.46 -6.39 24.83
N ASN A 32 17.20 -6.83 24.72
CA ASN A 32 16.84 -8.24 24.95
C ASN A 32 16.84 -9.08 23.65
N GLU A 33 16.70 -8.45 22.49
CA GLU A 33 16.41 -9.13 21.21
C GLU A 33 17.63 -9.17 20.28
N ALA A 34 18.57 -8.24 20.46
CA ALA A 34 19.78 -8.11 19.65
C ALA A 34 20.63 -9.38 19.61
N GLN A 35 20.75 -10.08 20.74
CA GLN A 35 21.55 -11.31 20.83
C GLN A 35 20.90 -12.45 20.03
N GLU A 36 19.58 -12.63 20.16
CA GLU A 36 18.83 -13.63 19.40
C GLU A 36 18.93 -13.37 17.89
N TRP A 37 18.82 -12.12 17.46
CA TRP A 37 18.92 -11.76 16.05
C TRP A 37 20.32 -11.99 15.48
N LYS A 38 21.39 -11.73 16.25
CA LYS A 38 22.78 -12.08 15.87
C LYS A 38 22.94 -13.58 15.66
N GLU A 39 22.36 -14.39 16.53
CA GLU A 39 22.39 -15.85 16.44
C GLU A 39 21.61 -16.35 15.22
N MET A 40 20.45 -15.76 14.92
CA MET A 40 19.68 -16.07 13.70
C MET A 40 20.48 -15.80 12.43
N VAL A 41 21.23 -14.68 12.36
CA VAL A 41 22.11 -14.36 11.21
C VAL A 41 23.23 -15.38 11.09
N ARG A 42 23.92 -15.70 12.19
CA ARG A 42 25.02 -16.68 12.18
C ARG A 42 24.55 -18.07 11.74
N ALA A 43 23.43 -18.56 12.27
CA ALA A 43 22.87 -19.86 11.91
C ALA A 43 22.47 -19.92 10.42
N PHE A 44 21.98 -18.80 9.87
CA PHE A 44 21.66 -18.71 8.44
C PHE A 44 22.92 -18.65 7.56
N GLU A 45 23.93 -17.86 7.92
CA GLU A 45 25.19 -17.73 7.16
C GLU A 45 26.03 -19.01 7.19
N LEU A 46 26.00 -19.76 8.30
CA LEU A 46 26.63 -21.07 8.44
C LEU A 46 25.86 -22.20 7.74
N GLY A 47 24.64 -21.92 7.23
CA GLY A 47 23.78 -22.90 6.58
C GLY A 47 23.10 -23.89 7.54
N GLU A 48 23.14 -23.62 8.85
CA GLU A 48 22.53 -24.44 9.91
C GLU A 48 21.00 -24.23 10.00
N SER A 49 20.49 -23.13 9.43
CA SER A 49 19.06 -22.81 9.38
C SER A 49 18.57 -22.50 7.97
N THR A 50 17.36 -23.00 7.63
CA THR A 50 16.63 -22.65 6.40
C THR A 50 15.79 -21.39 6.54
N PHE A 51 15.62 -20.89 7.77
CA PHE A 51 14.88 -19.65 8.04
C PHE A 51 15.74 -18.43 7.68
N ASN A 52 15.23 -17.57 6.80
CA ASN A 52 15.93 -16.36 6.36
C ASN A 52 15.62 -15.17 7.30
N PRO A 53 16.56 -14.74 8.17
CA PRO A 53 16.33 -13.67 9.14
C PRO A 53 16.18 -12.28 8.52
N PHE A 54 16.60 -12.12 7.25
CA PHE A 54 16.45 -10.90 6.47
C PHE A 54 15.07 -10.76 5.80
N CYS A 55 14.26 -11.82 5.85
CA CYS A 55 12.89 -11.79 5.35
C CYS A 55 11.92 -11.39 6.46
N LEU A 56 10.96 -10.54 6.11
CA LEU A 56 9.76 -10.37 6.92
C LEU A 56 8.93 -11.67 6.86
N PRO A 57 8.23 -12.06 7.93
CA PRO A 57 7.31 -13.18 7.88
C PRO A 57 6.29 -12.99 6.75
N LYS A 58 5.78 -14.11 6.21
CA LYS A 58 4.68 -14.05 5.24
C LYS A 58 3.51 -13.34 5.92
N SER A 59 3.13 -12.18 5.39
CA SER A 59 1.80 -11.62 5.65
C SER A 59 0.73 -12.61 5.22
N GLY A 60 -0.49 -12.43 5.72
CA GLY A 60 -1.61 -13.39 5.60
C GLY A 60 -1.92 -13.90 4.18
N PRO A 61 -2.90 -14.81 4.04
CA PRO A 61 -3.16 -15.51 2.78
C PRO A 61 -3.35 -14.55 1.61
N THR A 62 -2.74 -14.87 0.47
CA THR A 62 -2.89 -14.08 -0.76
C THR A 62 -4.23 -14.36 -1.42
N LEU A 63 -4.62 -13.50 -2.38
CA LEU A 63 -5.81 -13.72 -3.21
C LEU A 63 -5.78 -15.08 -3.93
N GLN A 64 -4.59 -15.56 -4.33
CA GLN A 64 -4.45 -16.87 -4.96
C GLN A 64 -4.58 -18.01 -3.96
N ASP A 65 -4.11 -17.83 -2.72
CA ASP A 65 -4.30 -18.82 -1.66
C ASP A 65 -5.78 -18.97 -1.31
N ILE A 66 -6.52 -17.86 -1.20
CA ILE A 66 -7.98 -17.89 -0.99
C ILE A 66 -8.69 -18.54 -2.19
N ARG A 67 -8.23 -18.25 -3.42
CA ARG A 67 -8.78 -18.86 -4.63
C ARG A 67 -8.55 -20.37 -4.65
N LEU A 68 -7.36 -20.83 -4.23
CA LEU A 68 -7.03 -22.25 -4.10
C LEU A 68 -7.95 -22.92 -3.07
N GLN A 69 -8.06 -22.35 -1.87
CA GLN A 69 -8.92 -22.86 -0.81
C GLN A 69 -10.38 -23.01 -1.26
N LEU A 70 -10.94 -21.97 -1.89
CA LEU A 70 -12.31 -22.01 -2.42
C LEU A 70 -12.46 -23.07 -3.53
N ALA A 71 -11.47 -23.22 -4.40
CA ALA A 71 -11.51 -24.26 -5.44
C ALA A 71 -11.43 -25.68 -4.84
N GLU A 72 -10.70 -25.87 -3.74
CA GLU A 72 -10.63 -27.14 -3.02
C GLU A 72 -11.96 -27.47 -2.32
N GLU A 73 -12.59 -26.48 -1.67
CA GLU A 73 -13.93 -26.60 -1.08
C GLU A 73 -14.97 -26.96 -2.17
N GLU A 74 -14.97 -26.24 -3.30
CA GLU A 74 -15.87 -26.50 -4.42
C GLU A 74 -15.64 -27.89 -5.04
N LYS A 75 -14.39 -28.37 -5.11
CA LYS A 75 -14.08 -29.73 -5.59
C LYS A 75 -14.67 -30.80 -4.69
N GLN A 76 -14.74 -30.56 -3.38
CA GLN A 76 -15.37 -31.48 -2.43
C GLN A 76 -16.88 -31.49 -2.61
N GLU A 77 -17.50 -30.31 -2.79
CA GLU A 77 -18.95 -30.17 -3.03
C GLU A 77 -19.39 -30.73 -4.39
N ALA A 78 -18.56 -30.61 -5.43
CA ALA A 78 -18.82 -31.14 -6.76
C ALA A 78 -18.89 -32.68 -6.81
N ARG A 79 -18.45 -33.37 -5.75
CA ARG A 79 -18.69 -34.82 -5.61
C ARG A 79 -20.17 -35.14 -5.34
N ALA A 80 -20.94 -34.15 -4.88
CA ALA A 80 -22.36 -34.30 -4.52
C ALA A 80 -23.33 -33.67 -5.52
N ALA A 81 -22.87 -32.81 -6.44
CA ALA A 81 -23.71 -32.09 -7.41
C ALA A 81 -23.01 -31.90 -8.77
N PRO A 82 -23.76 -31.77 -9.88
CA PRO A 82 -23.17 -31.58 -11.20
C PRO A 82 -22.36 -30.27 -11.28
N PRO A 83 -21.21 -30.29 -12.00
CA PRO A 83 -20.33 -29.12 -12.09
C PRO A 83 -21.01 -27.97 -12.83
N LYS A 84 -20.84 -26.75 -12.32
CA LYS A 84 -21.21 -25.51 -13.01
C LYS A 84 -20.03 -25.05 -13.88
N ASP A 85 -20.31 -24.46 -15.04
CA ASP A 85 -19.29 -23.95 -15.98
C ASP A 85 -18.39 -22.86 -15.38
N THR A 86 -18.93 -22.07 -14.44
CA THR A 86 -18.16 -21.09 -13.67
C THR A 86 -18.66 -21.13 -12.24
N THR A 87 -17.73 -21.14 -11.29
CA THR A 87 -18.06 -21.24 -9.87
C THR A 87 -18.30 -19.86 -9.25
N ALA A 88 -18.97 -19.83 -8.10
CA ALA A 88 -19.25 -18.58 -7.39
C ALA A 88 -17.96 -17.86 -6.99
N ALA A 89 -16.93 -18.60 -6.56
CA ALA A 89 -15.62 -18.05 -6.26
C ALA A 89 -14.94 -17.45 -7.50
N GLN A 90 -14.99 -18.15 -8.64
CA GLN A 90 -14.43 -17.65 -9.90
C GLN A 90 -15.13 -16.38 -10.38
N TYR A 91 -16.45 -16.31 -10.24
CA TYR A 91 -17.23 -15.12 -10.57
C TYR A 91 -16.82 -13.90 -9.72
N VAL A 92 -16.78 -14.06 -8.39
CA VAL A 92 -16.35 -12.98 -7.48
C VAL A 92 -14.89 -12.59 -7.72
N PHE A 93 -14.02 -13.56 -8.01
CA PHE A 93 -12.63 -13.29 -8.35
C PHE A 93 -12.50 -12.45 -9.63
N LEU A 94 -13.28 -12.77 -10.68
CA LEU A 94 -13.31 -11.99 -11.91
C LEU A 94 -13.77 -10.54 -11.65
N LEU A 95 -14.79 -10.35 -10.80
CA LEU A 95 -15.21 -8.99 -10.39
C LEU A 95 -14.05 -8.19 -9.79
N LEU A 96 -13.27 -8.80 -8.90
CA LEU A 96 -12.11 -8.16 -8.27
C LEU A 96 -11.00 -7.82 -9.28
N GLU A 97 -10.74 -8.69 -10.25
CA GLU A 97 -9.78 -8.43 -11.33
C GLU A 97 -10.20 -7.23 -12.18
N VAL A 98 -11.47 -7.14 -12.56
CA VAL A 98 -11.99 -6.02 -13.35
C VAL A 98 -11.93 -4.73 -12.54
N GLU A 99 -12.31 -4.75 -11.25
CA GLU A 99 -12.21 -3.60 -10.36
C GLU A 99 -10.77 -3.06 -10.26
N ASP A 100 -9.78 -3.95 -10.14
CA ASP A 100 -8.39 -3.54 -10.07
C ASP A 100 -7.89 -2.95 -11.40
N GLN A 101 -8.28 -3.54 -12.54
CA GLN A 101 -7.96 -2.98 -13.86
C GLN A 101 -8.59 -1.60 -14.08
N GLN A 102 -9.86 -1.41 -13.71
CA GLN A 102 -10.53 -0.11 -13.74
C GLN A 102 -9.79 0.91 -12.86
N ARG A 103 -9.41 0.53 -11.63
CA ARG A 103 -8.66 1.40 -10.71
C ARG A 103 -7.33 1.84 -11.30
N GLN A 104 -6.56 0.91 -11.86
CA GLN A 104 -5.29 1.20 -12.50
C GLN A 104 -5.47 2.15 -13.69
N LEU A 105 -6.45 1.88 -14.56
CA LEU A 105 -6.70 2.71 -15.75
C LEU A 105 -7.16 4.11 -15.37
N ARG A 106 -8.07 4.23 -14.40
CA ARG A 106 -8.56 5.52 -13.89
C ARG A 106 -7.41 6.39 -13.37
N LEU A 107 -6.46 5.81 -12.64
CA LEU A 107 -5.30 6.53 -12.15
C LEU A 107 -4.34 6.94 -13.28
N ASP A 108 -4.14 6.08 -14.28
CA ASP A 108 -3.27 6.38 -15.41
C ASP A 108 -3.81 7.50 -16.30
N VAL A 109 -5.11 7.45 -16.62
CA VAL A 109 -5.82 8.49 -17.37
C VAL A 109 -5.77 9.81 -16.61
N LYS A 110 -6.07 9.81 -15.31
CA LYS A 110 -6.01 11.02 -14.47
C LYS A 110 -4.61 11.66 -14.41
N ASN A 111 -3.56 10.85 -14.45
CA ASN A 111 -2.17 11.33 -14.36
C ASN A 111 -1.58 11.75 -15.72
N ALA A 112 -2.22 11.41 -16.84
CA ALA A 112 -1.74 11.74 -18.17
C ALA A 112 -2.15 13.17 -18.58
N ARG A 113 -1.32 14.16 -18.25
CA ARG A 113 -1.46 15.52 -18.78
C ARG A 113 -1.00 15.55 -20.24
N SER A 114 -1.95 15.70 -21.17
CA SER A 114 -1.73 15.70 -22.62
C SER A 114 -1.13 14.38 -23.14
N PRO A 115 -1.90 13.28 -23.15
CA PRO A 115 -1.41 11.98 -23.58
C PRO A 115 -0.99 12.00 -25.05
N THR A 116 0.17 11.41 -25.33
CA THR A 116 0.63 11.15 -26.71
C THR A 116 -0.31 10.18 -27.43
N SER A 117 -0.32 10.16 -28.76
CA SER A 117 -1.14 9.21 -29.55
C SER A 117 -0.90 7.75 -29.15
N LYS A 118 0.34 7.40 -28.79
CA LYS A 118 0.68 6.07 -28.26
C LYS A 118 0.01 5.78 -26.91
N GLN A 119 -0.04 6.77 -26.01
CA GLN A 119 -0.73 6.61 -24.72
C GLN A 119 -2.24 6.55 -24.89
N GLN A 120 -2.80 7.35 -25.80
CA GLN A 120 -4.22 7.30 -26.13
C GLN A 120 -4.61 5.93 -26.70
N ALA A 121 -3.82 5.38 -27.62
CA ALA A 121 -4.05 4.04 -28.15
C ALA A 121 -4.01 2.97 -27.04
N ASN A 122 -3.03 3.05 -26.13
CA ASN A 122 -2.95 2.13 -24.99
C ASN A 122 -4.18 2.23 -24.07
N PHE A 123 -4.68 3.45 -23.82
CA PHE A 123 -5.91 3.63 -23.05
C PHE A 123 -7.10 2.98 -23.77
N MET A 124 -7.28 3.22 -25.07
CA MET A 124 -8.36 2.60 -25.86
C MET A 124 -8.33 1.06 -25.84
N GLU A 125 -7.14 0.46 -25.98
CA GLU A 125 -6.97 -0.99 -25.89
C GLU A 125 -7.37 -1.53 -24.51
N ARG A 126 -6.92 -0.86 -23.43
CA ARG A 126 -7.28 -1.23 -22.06
C ARG A 126 -8.78 -1.07 -21.82
N ARG A 127 -9.40 0.01 -22.33
CA ARG A 127 -10.84 0.24 -22.22
C ARG A 127 -11.63 -0.88 -22.90
N THR A 128 -11.25 -1.22 -24.13
CA THR A 128 -11.87 -2.31 -24.90
C THR A 128 -11.76 -3.65 -24.16
N ARG A 129 -10.61 -3.93 -23.53
CA ARG A 129 -10.42 -5.14 -22.73
C ARG A 129 -11.33 -5.16 -21.50
N ILE A 130 -11.37 -4.06 -20.74
CA ILE A 130 -12.21 -3.94 -19.55
C ILE A 130 -13.68 -4.10 -19.94
N GLU A 131 -14.13 -3.46 -21.01
CA GLU A 131 -15.52 -3.57 -21.49
C GLU A 131 -15.92 -5.01 -21.84
N ARG A 132 -15.05 -5.76 -22.52
CA ARG A 132 -15.26 -7.19 -22.78
C ARG A 132 -15.38 -8.00 -21.48
N GLN A 133 -14.54 -7.70 -20.49
CA GLN A 133 -14.60 -8.38 -19.19
C GLN A 133 -15.87 -7.99 -18.41
N ILE A 134 -16.33 -6.74 -18.50
CA ILE A 134 -17.59 -6.29 -17.90
C ILE A 134 -18.76 -7.06 -18.52
N ASN A 135 -18.80 -7.21 -19.85
CA ASN A 135 -19.84 -8.00 -20.51
C ASN A 135 -19.81 -9.47 -20.05
N ARG A 136 -18.62 -10.05 -19.87
CA ARG A 136 -18.49 -11.38 -19.26
C ARG A 136 -18.99 -11.42 -17.82
N VAL A 137 -18.69 -10.42 -17.00
CA VAL A 137 -19.24 -10.29 -15.65
C VAL A 137 -20.77 -10.19 -15.67
N ARG A 138 -21.37 -9.41 -16.59
CA ARG A 138 -22.83 -9.28 -16.71
C ARG A 138 -23.51 -10.59 -17.07
N SER A 139 -22.94 -11.37 -17.99
CA SER A 139 -23.47 -12.71 -18.32
C SER A 139 -23.39 -13.67 -17.12
N LEU A 140 -22.30 -13.64 -16.34
CA LEU A 140 -22.19 -14.44 -15.12
C LEU A 140 -23.13 -13.94 -14.02
N GLN A 141 -23.38 -12.62 -13.93
CA GLN A 141 -24.35 -12.05 -13.00
C GLN A 141 -25.76 -12.60 -13.23
N GLN A 142 -26.18 -12.83 -14.47
CA GLN A 142 -27.50 -13.43 -14.74
C GLN A 142 -27.68 -14.80 -14.08
N VAL A 143 -26.58 -15.56 -13.91
CA VAL A 143 -26.58 -16.91 -13.33
C VAL A 143 -26.34 -16.88 -11.82
N HIS A 144 -25.38 -16.08 -11.35
CA HIS A 144 -24.93 -16.10 -9.96
C HIS A 144 -25.62 -15.06 -9.07
N ASP A 145 -25.94 -13.87 -9.59
CA ASP A 145 -26.52 -12.76 -8.85
C ASP A 145 -27.46 -11.91 -9.72
N PRO A 146 -28.63 -12.45 -10.12
CA PRO A 146 -29.56 -11.73 -10.98
C PRO A 146 -30.15 -10.47 -10.30
N ALA A 147 -30.19 -10.44 -8.97
CA ALA A 147 -30.63 -9.28 -8.21
C ALA A 147 -29.71 -8.08 -8.42
N ALA A 148 -28.40 -8.29 -8.60
CA ALA A 148 -27.46 -7.23 -8.91
C ALA A 148 -27.81 -6.47 -10.19
N LEU A 149 -28.29 -7.17 -11.23
CA LEU A 149 -28.69 -6.54 -12.50
C LEU A 149 -29.91 -5.64 -12.32
N GLN A 150 -30.86 -6.04 -11.47
CA GLN A 150 -32.04 -5.22 -11.16
C GLN A 150 -31.65 -3.94 -10.42
N VAL A 151 -30.76 -4.07 -9.43
CA VAL A 151 -30.28 -2.90 -8.66
C VAL A 151 -29.50 -1.95 -9.57
N LEU A 152 -28.65 -2.48 -10.46
CA LEU A 152 -27.92 -1.68 -11.43
C LEU A 152 -28.83 -0.90 -12.38
N ALA A 153 -29.89 -1.54 -12.89
CA ALA A 153 -30.85 -0.90 -13.76
C ALA A 153 -31.55 0.29 -13.07
N THR A 154 -31.71 0.25 -11.75
CA THR A 154 -32.27 1.37 -10.96
C THR A 154 -31.23 2.40 -10.53
N ALA A 155 -29.96 2.01 -10.40
CA ALA A 155 -28.91 2.88 -9.87
C ALA A 155 -28.25 3.75 -10.94
N VAL A 156 -28.26 3.32 -12.21
CA VAL A 156 -27.67 4.07 -13.32
C VAL A 156 -28.78 4.87 -14.01
N PRO A 157 -28.78 6.21 -13.92
CA PRO A 157 -29.75 7.02 -14.63
C PRO A 157 -29.57 6.87 -16.15
N THR A 158 -30.65 6.56 -16.84
CA THR A 158 -30.67 6.44 -18.31
C THR A 158 -30.85 7.78 -19.00
N VAL A 159 -31.40 8.76 -18.27
CA VAL A 159 -31.61 10.13 -18.72
C VAL A 159 -31.01 11.12 -17.73
N ASP A 160 -30.49 12.22 -18.25
CA ASP A 160 -30.00 13.33 -17.43
C ASP A 160 -31.17 14.17 -16.87
N SER A 161 -30.84 15.21 -16.10
CA SER A 161 -31.83 16.13 -15.52
C SER A 161 -32.69 16.88 -16.55
N HIS A 162 -32.31 16.82 -17.83
CA HIS A 162 -33.00 17.45 -18.95
C HIS A 162 -33.74 16.44 -19.83
N GLY A 163 -33.79 15.16 -19.44
CA GLY A 163 -34.46 14.10 -20.20
C GLY A 163 -33.67 13.57 -21.39
N MET A 164 -32.39 13.92 -21.52
CA MET A 164 -31.52 13.46 -22.60
C MET A 164 -30.80 12.16 -22.22
N PRO A 165 -30.57 11.23 -23.17
CA PRO A 165 -29.82 10.01 -22.89
C PRO A 165 -28.44 10.32 -22.32
N VAL A 166 -28.12 9.74 -21.16
CA VAL A 166 -26.81 9.93 -20.52
C VAL A 166 -25.73 9.31 -21.40
N VAL A 167 -24.65 10.07 -21.66
CA VAL A 167 -23.49 9.55 -22.39
C VAL A 167 -22.92 8.34 -21.65
N PRO A 168 -22.67 7.20 -22.33
CA PRO A 168 -22.10 6.03 -21.69
C PRO A 168 -20.82 6.40 -20.94
N SER A 169 -20.74 5.98 -19.67
CA SER A 169 -19.51 6.14 -18.91
C SER A 169 -18.37 5.38 -19.59
N GLU A 170 -17.18 5.96 -19.57
CA GLU A 170 -15.97 5.28 -20.02
C GLU A 170 -15.77 3.98 -19.23
N SER A 171 -15.11 3.00 -19.83
CA SER A 171 -15.02 1.63 -19.28
C SER A 171 -14.46 1.57 -17.85
N GLU A 172 -13.55 2.47 -17.49
CA GLU A 172 -12.98 2.57 -16.15
C GLU A 172 -13.97 3.08 -15.10
N ASP A 173 -15.06 3.74 -15.50
CA ASP A 173 -16.04 4.36 -14.61
C ASP A 173 -17.39 3.63 -14.61
N ILE A 174 -17.54 2.59 -15.44
CA ILE A 174 -18.72 1.71 -15.40
C ILE A 174 -18.82 1.04 -14.02
N LEU A 175 -19.99 1.15 -13.40
CA LEU A 175 -20.27 0.59 -12.07
C LEU A 175 -20.28 -0.95 -12.10
N LEU A 176 -19.40 -1.56 -11.30
CA LEU A 176 -19.40 -3.00 -11.00
C LEU A 176 -20.17 -3.24 -9.71
N MET A 177 -21.30 -3.94 -9.78
CA MET A 177 -22.07 -4.28 -8.58
C MET A 177 -21.45 -5.49 -7.88
N PHE A 178 -20.98 -5.28 -6.66
CA PHE A 178 -20.49 -6.32 -5.77
C PHE A 178 -21.55 -6.75 -4.74
N PRO A 179 -21.49 -7.97 -4.20
CA PRO A 179 -22.35 -8.38 -3.07
C PRO A 179 -22.31 -7.40 -1.89
N SER A 180 -21.14 -6.81 -1.58
CA SER A 180 -20.98 -5.80 -0.53
C SER A 180 -21.76 -4.51 -0.77
N GLU A 181 -22.01 -4.15 -2.04
CA GLU A 181 -22.74 -2.94 -2.43
C GLU A 181 -24.26 -3.19 -2.59
N MET A 182 -24.68 -4.46 -2.55
CA MET A 182 -26.08 -4.82 -2.63
C MET A 182 -26.83 -4.43 -1.34
N PRO A 183 -28.10 -3.97 -1.46
CA PRO A 183 -28.98 -3.82 -0.31
C PRO A 183 -29.09 -5.13 0.47
N LEU A 184 -29.05 -5.06 1.80
CA LEU A 184 -29.03 -6.24 2.68
C LEU A 184 -30.13 -7.26 2.35
N VAL A 185 -31.33 -6.78 2.03
CA VAL A 185 -32.51 -7.61 1.71
C VAL A 185 -32.31 -8.44 0.43
N ARG A 186 -31.54 -7.93 -0.54
CA ARG A 186 -31.31 -8.57 -1.85
C ARG A 186 -29.94 -9.24 -1.96
N ARG A 187 -29.11 -9.17 -0.92
CA ARG A 187 -27.75 -9.67 -0.91
C ARG A 187 -27.73 -11.20 -0.76
N ASN A 188 -27.03 -11.88 -1.64
CA ASN A 188 -26.77 -13.31 -1.48
C ASN A 188 -25.69 -13.53 -0.39
N PRO A 189 -26.00 -14.21 0.73
CA PRO A 189 -25.07 -14.39 1.84
C PRO A 189 -23.84 -15.24 1.47
N HIS A 190 -24.01 -16.23 0.58
CA HIS A 190 -22.90 -17.07 0.15
C HIS A 190 -21.88 -16.28 -0.68
N LEU A 191 -22.35 -15.46 -1.64
CA LEU A 191 -21.47 -14.58 -2.42
C LEU A 191 -20.79 -13.51 -1.55
N ALA A 192 -21.51 -12.97 -0.56
CA ALA A 192 -20.94 -12.01 0.40
C ALA A 192 -19.85 -12.65 1.27
N SER A 193 -20.02 -13.92 1.69
CA SER A 193 -18.99 -14.66 2.42
C SER A 193 -17.72 -14.87 1.58
N ILE A 194 -17.88 -15.29 0.33
CA ILE A 194 -16.78 -15.44 -0.63
C ILE A 194 -16.07 -14.09 -0.84
N GLU A 195 -16.83 -13.01 -1.08
CA GLU A 195 -16.25 -11.68 -1.22
C GLU A 195 -15.47 -11.29 0.04
N SER A 196 -16.02 -11.50 1.23
CA SER A 196 -15.36 -11.17 2.49
C SER A 196 -13.98 -11.81 2.61
N ARG A 197 -13.85 -13.11 2.30
CA ARG A 197 -12.56 -13.83 2.32
C ARG A 197 -11.54 -13.21 1.37
N PHE A 198 -11.96 -12.87 0.15
CA PHE A 198 -11.08 -12.19 -0.79
C PHE A 198 -10.72 -10.77 -0.35
N ARG A 199 -11.66 -10.01 0.22
CA ARG A 199 -11.41 -8.65 0.71
C ARG A 199 -10.43 -8.66 1.90
N ASP A 200 -10.43 -9.70 2.71
CA ASP A 200 -9.46 -9.92 3.77
C ASP A 200 -8.04 -10.09 3.25
N ALA A 201 -7.85 -11.01 2.31
CA ALA A 201 -6.57 -11.16 1.62
C ALA A 201 -6.14 -9.86 0.92
N GLN A 202 -7.07 -9.17 0.26
CA GLN A 202 -6.80 -7.90 -0.41
C GLN A 202 -6.36 -6.81 0.57
N CYS A 203 -6.93 -6.74 1.77
CA CYS A 203 -6.50 -5.79 2.81
C CYS A 203 -5.06 -6.06 3.26
N SER A 204 -4.72 -7.32 3.56
CA SER A 204 -3.35 -7.71 3.94
C SER A 204 -2.36 -7.36 2.82
N MET A 205 -2.61 -7.85 1.61
CA MET A 205 -1.73 -7.64 0.45
C MET A 205 -1.57 -6.16 0.11
N ALA A 206 -2.65 -5.37 0.20
CA ALA A 206 -2.60 -3.94 -0.09
C ALA A 206 -1.77 -3.17 0.96
N LEU A 207 -1.83 -3.55 2.23
CA LEU A 207 -0.97 -2.96 3.26
C LEU A 207 0.51 -3.30 3.03
N ASP A 208 0.83 -4.52 2.65
CA ASP A 208 2.22 -4.91 2.37
C ASP A 208 2.75 -4.19 1.13
N GLN A 209 1.95 -4.13 0.07
CA GLN A 209 2.25 -3.36 -1.12
C GLN A 209 2.47 -1.88 -0.79
N LEU A 210 1.67 -1.31 0.12
CA LEU A 210 1.79 0.07 0.58
C LEU A 210 3.10 0.29 1.35
N ARG A 211 3.38 -0.55 2.35
CA ARG A 211 4.63 -0.52 3.14
C ARG A 211 5.85 -0.64 2.24
N HIS A 212 5.88 -1.66 1.39
CA HIS A 212 6.97 -1.88 0.44
C HIS A 212 7.13 -0.67 -0.49
N SER A 213 6.03 -0.13 -1.00
CA SER A 213 6.07 1.00 -1.91
C SER A 213 6.61 2.27 -1.24
N LEU A 214 6.31 2.48 0.04
CA LEU A 214 6.84 3.59 0.84
C LEU A 214 8.34 3.42 1.15
N LEU A 215 8.80 2.19 1.43
CA LEU A 215 10.22 1.90 1.63
C LEU A 215 11.04 2.17 0.36
N VAL A 216 10.55 1.72 -0.80
CA VAL A 216 11.17 1.99 -2.10
C VAL A 216 11.19 3.50 -2.38
N LYS A 217 10.07 4.19 -2.10
CA LYS A 217 9.98 5.65 -2.27
C LYS A 217 11.04 6.37 -1.44
N ARG A 218 11.23 5.98 -0.17
CA ARG A 218 12.28 6.52 0.71
C ARG A 218 13.67 6.32 0.10
N ARG A 219 14.00 5.11 -0.35
CA ARG A 219 15.30 4.82 -0.99
C ARG A 219 15.53 5.67 -2.24
N LEU A 220 14.50 5.87 -3.05
CA LEU A 220 14.56 6.74 -4.23
C LEU A 220 14.79 8.21 -3.85
N TYR A 221 14.20 8.69 -2.75
CA TYR A 221 14.48 10.03 -2.23
C TYR A 221 15.95 10.19 -1.82
N THR A 222 16.48 9.25 -1.03
CA THR A 222 17.90 9.27 -0.61
C THR A 222 18.82 9.23 -1.82
N TYR A 223 18.54 8.34 -2.79
CA TYR A 223 19.30 8.25 -4.03
C TYR A 223 19.29 9.59 -4.80
N LYS A 224 18.12 10.20 -4.96
CA LYS A 224 17.99 11.49 -5.64
C LYS A 224 18.79 12.58 -4.92
N ASN A 225 18.69 12.68 -3.60
CA ASN A 225 19.40 13.70 -2.82
C ASN A 225 20.93 13.54 -2.95
N ASN A 226 21.44 12.31 -2.95
CA ASN A 226 22.88 12.05 -2.95
C ASN A 226 23.49 12.13 -4.35
N ASN A 227 22.77 11.64 -5.37
CA ASN A 227 23.35 11.35 -6.69
C ASN A 227 22.81 12.22 -7.83
N ALA A 228 21.63 12.83 -7.72
CA ALA A 228 21.03 13.58 -8.81
C ALA A 228 21.53 15.04 -8.86
N ARG A 229 22.71 15.25 -9.44
CA ARG A 229 23.35 16.59 -9.54
C ARG A 229 23.09 17.35 -10.85
N LYS A 230 22.70 16.64 -11.92
CA LYS A 230 22.49 17.22 -13.28
C LYS A 230 21.01 17.19 -13.68
N GLN A 231 20.59 18.08 -14.58
CA GLN A 231 19.19 18.23 -15.02
C GLN A 231 18.57 16.92 -15.52
N LYS A 232 19.26 16.18 -16.41
CA LYS A 232 18.77 14.88 -16.91
C LYS A 232 18.57 13.84 -15.80
N SER A 233 19.54 13.72 -14.88
CA SER A 233 19.47 12.80 -13.73
C SER A 233 18.34 13.19 -12.75
N THR A 234 18.12 14.49 -12.57
CA THR A 234 17.04 15.02 -11.74
C THR A 234 15.66 14.71 -12.33
N SER A 235 15.50 14.86 -13.65
CA SER A 235 14.27 14.51 -14.36
C SER A 235 13.95 13.02 -14.24
N ARG A 236 14.93 12.15 -14.54
CA ARG A 236 14.76 10.69 -14.42
C ARG A 236 14.40 10.27 -12.99
N SER A 237 15.06 10.86 -11.98
CA SER A 237 14.76 10.56 -10.57
C SER A 237 13.36 11.03 -10.15
N ARG A 238 12.88 12.15 -10.71
CA ARG A 238 11.49 12.60 -10.51
C ARG A 238 10.51 11.61 -11.12
N THR A 239 10.70 11.19 -12.37
CA THR A 239 9.83 10.18 -13.01
C THR A 239 9.77 8.88 -12.21
N LEU A 240 10.90 8.41 -11.66
CA LEU A 240 10.92 7.23 -10.79
C LEU A 240 10.11 7.45 -9.51
N LEU A 241 10.23 8.62 -8.87
CA LEU A 241 9.45 8.97 -7.68
C LEU A 241 7.95 9.08 -7.99
N ASP A 242 7.59 9.66 -9.14
CA ASP A 242 6.19 9.79 -9.56
C ASP A 242 5.57 8.42 -9.84
N ASN A 243 6.29 7.54 -10.54
CA ASN A 243 5.87 6.15 -10.74
C ASN A 243 5.74 5.39 -9.42
N GLN A 244 6.63 5.64 -8.47
CA GLN A 244 6.54 5.02 -7.16
C GLN A 244 5.37 5.59 -6.33
N GLN A 245 5.06 6.88 -6.46
CA GLN A 245 3.88 7.49 -5.84
C GLN A 245 2.60 6.86 -6.38
N LYS A 246 2.52 6.60 -7.69
CA LYS A 246 1.37 5.88 -8.27
C LYS A 246 1.14 4.52 -7.59
N LYS A 247 2.21 3.76 -7.31
CA LYS A 247 2.08 2.47 -6.59
C LYS A 247 1.54 2.65 -5.17
N VAL A 248 1.99 3.69 -4.46
CA VAL A 248 1.47 4.06 -3.13
C VAL A 248 -0.02 4.39 -3.22
N ASP A 249 -0.43 5.20 -4.20
CA ASP A 249 -1.83 5.60 -4.38
C ASP A 249 -2.73 4.41 -4.73
N LEU A 250 -2.27 3.51 -5.61
CA LEU A 250 -2.99 2.28 -5.96
C LEU A 250 -3.15 1.35 -4.76
N ALA A 251 -2.08 1.12 -4.00
CA ALA A 251 -2.13 0.26 -2.81
C ALA A 251 -3.07 0.84 -1.74
N ALA A 252 -3.00 2.16 -1.50
CA ALA A 252 -3.91 2.83 -0.57
C ALA A 252 -5.37 2.76 -1.02
N ALA A 253 -5.64 2.97 -2.32
CA ALA A 253 -6.99 2.86 -2.87
C ALA A 253 -7.52 1.42 -2.80
N ALA A 254 -6.68 0.42 -3.07
CA ALA A 254 -7.02 -1.00 -2.93
C ALA A 254 -7.41 -1.34 -1.49
N TYR A 255 -6.60 -0.92 -0.53
CA TYR A 255 -6.88 -1.15 0.89
C TYR A 255 -8.20 -0.50 1.32
N ARG A 256 -8.40 0.78 0.99
CA ARG A 256 -9.63 1.50 1.35
C ARG A 256 -10.87 0.86 0.73
N ARG A 257 -10.80 0.45 -0.54
CA ARG A 257 -11.91 -0.22 -1.24
C ARG A 257 -12.23 -1.58 -0.63
N ALA A 258 -11.20 -2.36 -0.30
CA ALA A 258 -11.35 -3.68 0.30
C ALA A 258 -11.94 -3.59 1.71
N ARG A 259 -11.43 -2.68 2.53
CA ARG A 259 -11.98 -2.40 3.87
C ARG A 259 -13.44 -1.93 3.79
N PHE A 260 -13.76 -1.06 2.82
CA PHE A 260 -15.14 -0.60 2.62
C PHE A 260 -16.09 -1.76 2.32
N ALA A 261 -15.72 -2.67 1.42
CA ALA A 261 -16.51 -3.86 1.13
C ALA A 261 -16.69 -4.74 2.38
N LYS A 262 -15.61 -4.98 3.12
CA LYS A 262 -15.67 -5.78 4.35
C LYS A 262 -16.55 -5.14 5.43
N LEU A 263 -16.45 -3.83 5.60
CA LEU A 263 -17.32 -3.05 6.48
C LEU A 263 -18.80 -3.22 6.11
N ALA A 264 -19.13 -3.19 4.83
CA ALA A 264 -20.50 -3.35 4.36
C ALA A 264 -21.04 -4.79 4.53
N ILE A 265 -20.17 -5.80 4.58
CA ILE A 265 -20.54 -7.21 4.78
C ILE A 265 -20.63 -7.57 6.27
N SER A 266 -19.58 -7.29 7.04
CA SER A 266 -19.41 -7.81 8.40
C SER A 266 -19.84 -6.83 9.50
N GLY A 267 -20.06 -5.54 9.17
CA GLY A 267 -20.26 -4.48 10.16
C GLY A 267 -18.95 -4.00 10.80
N GLU A 268 -18.99 -2.85 11.49
CA GLU A 268 -17.79 -2.14 11.98
C GLU A 268 -16.96 -2.94 12.99
N GLU A 269 -17.62 -3.69 13.87
CA GLU A 269 -16.98 -4.48 14.93
C GLU A 269 -16.15 -5.66 14.38
N ASN A 270 -16.58 -6.25 13.26
CA ASN A 270 -16.00 -7.47 12.70
C ASN A 270 -15.04 -7.23 11.52
N VAL A 271 -14.78 -5.98 11.15
CA VAL A 271 -13.88 -5.70 10.01
C VAL A 271 -12.47 -6.18 10.30
N GLY A 272 -11.98 -6.09 11.54
CA GLY A 272 -10.62 -6.49 11.90
C GLY A 272 -9.50 -5.65 11.24
N TRP A 273 -9.85 -4.63 10.44
CA TRP A 273 -8.92 -3.76 9.73
C TRP A 273 -9.13 -2.29 10.10
N ARG A 274 -8.03 -1.59 10.42
CA ARG A 274 -8.05 -0.17 10.78
C ARG A 274 -8.36 0.72 9.57
N LYS A 275 -9.01 1.86 9.80
CA LYS A 275 -9.26 2.82 8.72
C LYS A 275 -7.94 3.46 8.29
N LEU A 276 -7.66 3.48 6.98
CA LEU A 276 -6.46 4.10 6.42
C LEU A 276 -6.74 5.55 6.02
N GLU A 277 -6.32 6.49 6.86
CA GLU A 277 -6.40 7.90 6.57
C GLU A 277 -5.22 8.37 5.71
N GLN A 278 -5.38 9.50 5.03
CA GLN A 278 -4.27 10.09 4.27
C GLN A 278 -3.10 10.47 5.17
N SER A 279 -3.39 10.83 6.43
CA SER A 279 -2.39 11.10 7.46
C SER A 279 -1.57 9.88 7.84
N ASP A 280 -2.02 8.66 7.54
CA ASP A 280 -1.32 7.44 7.96
C ASP A 280 -0.29 7.01 6.91
N ILE A 281 -0.42 7.48 5.67
CA ILE A 281 0.50 7.19 4.56
C ILE A 281 1.77 8.04 4.70
N ARG A 282 2.66 7.61 5.60
CA ARG A 282 3.96 8.26 5.87
C ARG A 282 5.12 7.29 5.69
N MET A 283 6.27 7.79 5.28
CA MET A 283 7.48 6.96 5.19
C MET A 283 8.06 6.72 6.58
N MET A 284 8.66 5.55 6.80
CA MET A 284 9.39 5.28 8.03
C MET A 284 10.61 6.22 8.12
N GLY A 285 10.74 6.97 9.21
CA GLY A 285 11.88 7.88 9.43
C GLY A 285 11.83 9.17 8.59
N ASP A 286 10.68 9.87 8.55
CA ASP A 286 10.43 11.18 7.91
C ASP A 286 11.27 12.35 8.52
N GLU A 287 12.49 12.08 8.97
CA GLU A 287 13.40 13.05 9.56
C GLU A 287 13.64 14.26 8.65
N ASP A 288 13.77 14.06 7.34
CA ASP A 288 14.11 15.13 6.40
C ASP A 288 12.93 16.03 6.05
N GLU A 289 11.70 15.50 5.96
CA GLU A 289 10.50 16.31 5.73
C GLU A 289 10.07 17.04 6.99
N GLU A 290 10.23 16.45 8.18
CA GLU A 290 10.06 17.18 9.43
C GLU A 290 11.17 18.21 9.65
N LYS A 291 12.44 17.90 9.39
CA LYS A 291 13.55 18.88 9.43
C LYS A 291 13.28 20.02 8.45
N LYS A 292 12.79 19.76 7.24
CA LYS A 292 12.41 20.80 6.27
C LYS A 292 11.17 21.59 6.69
N LYS A 293 10.12 20.96 7.24
CA LYS A 293 8.96 21.65 7.80
C LYS A 293 9.35 22.52 8.98
N LYS A 294 10.18 22.02 9.89
CA LYS A 294 10.75 22.77 11.03
C LYS A 294 11.64 23.92 10.54
N GLN A 295 12.48 23.72 9.54
CA GLN A 295 13.30 24.78 8.94
C GLN A 295 12.45 25.84 8.22
N ARG A 296 11.39 25.45 7.52
CA ARG A 296 10.44 26.38 6.88
C ARG A 296 9.63 27.16 7.91
N ALA A 297 9.13 26.50 8.95
CA ALA A 297 8.45 27.13 10.08
C ALA A 297 9.40 28.07 10.83
N MET A 298 10.65 27.67 11.06
CA MET A 298 11.68 28.51 11.68
C MET A 298 12.02 29.72 10.80
N LYS A 299 12.12 29.57 9.47
CA LYS A 299 12.32 30.71 8.55
C LYS A 299 11.11 31.65 8.49
N SER A 300 9.89 31.11 8.54
CA SER A 300 8.65 31.90 8.60
C SER A 300 8.57 32.68 9.91
N ARG A 301 8.82 32.01 11.04
CA ARG A 301 8.78 32.61 12.38
C ARG A 301 9.95 33.55 12.63
N ARG A 302 11.09 33.38 11.96
CA ARG A 302 12.22 34.32 11.96
C ARG A 302 11.90 35.57 11.14
N LYS A 303 11.13 35.45 10.05
CA LYS A 303 10.54 36.60 9.33
C LYS A 303 9.47 37.31 10.16
N GLU A 304 8.65 36.58 10.91
CA GLU A 304 7.64 37.11 11.84
C GLU A 304 8.31 37.86 13.01
N ALA A 305 9.31 37.26 13.66
CA ALA A 305 10.08 37.87 14.74
C ALA A 305 10.87 39.10 14.25
N ALA A 306 11.39 39.08 13.02
CA ALA A 306 12.02 40.24 12.40
C ALA A 306 11.06 41.41 12.14
N ARG A 307 9.73 41.16 12.05
CA ARG A 307 8.70 42.20 11.96
C ARG A 307 8.27 42.74 13.33
N VAL A 308 8.39 41.94 14.38
CA VAL A 308 8.02 42.33 15.76
C VAL A 308 9.20 43.03 16.48
N ASN A 309 10.42 42.88 15.96
CA ASN A 309 11.65 43.47 16.53
C ASN A 309 11.83 44.98 16.28
N GLU A 310 10.78 45.73 15.95
CA GLU A 310 10.84 47.20 15.99
C GLU A 310 10.74 47.73 17.43
N HIS A 311 10.24 46.93 18.38
CA HIS A 311 10.15 47.28 19.81
C HIS A 311 10.80 46.18 20.65
N GLY A 312 12.09 46.37 20.95
CA GLY A 312 12.95 45.37 21.55
C GLY A 312 12.44 44.81 22.88
N HIS A 313 12.07 43.53 22.88
CA HIS A 313 12.26 42.65 24.04
C HIS A 313 12.34 41.20 23.57
N VAL A 314 13.51 40.57 23.75
CA VAL A 314 13.71 39.15 23.42
C VAL A 314 13.31 38.32 24.63
N GLN A 315 12.10 37.74 24.59
CA GLN A 315 11.71 36.70 25.54
C GLN A 315 12.14 35.34 24.98
N GLY A 316 13.01 34.63 25.70
CA GLY A 316 13.43 33.28 25.35
C GLY A 316 12.22 32.34 25.30
N ILE A 317 12.02 31.66 24.17
CA ILE A 317 10.84 30.80 23.98
C ILE A 317 11.19 29.35 24.32
N ALA A 318 10.48 28.81 25.32
CA ALA A 318 10.48 27.41 25.72
C ALA A 318 9.96 26.49 24.61
N GLY A 319 10.54 25.30 24.47
CA GLY A 319 10.05 24.25 23.55
C GLY A 319 11.10 23.54 22.69
N ALA A 320 12.40 23.67 23.00
CA ALA A 320 13.48 22.93 22.34
C ALA A 320 13.58 21.45 22.78
N GLY A 321 12.44 20.81 23.06
CA GLY A 321 12.36 19.38 23.42
C GLY A 321 11.91 18.55 22.22
N GLN A 322 12.68 17.51 21.89
CA GLN A 322 12.26 16.45 20.99
C GLN A 322 11.08 15.65 21.59
N SER A 323 10.43 14.87 20.73
CA SER A 323 9.57 13.70 21.03
C SER A 323 8.05 13.91 21.19
N ARG A 324 7.35 13.88 20.04
CA ARG A 324 6.19 13.00 19.85
C ARG A 324 6.23 12.45 18.42
N PHE A 325 7.24 11.60 18.15
CA PHE A 325 7.27 10.79 16.95
C PHE A 325 6.25 9.66 17.13
N VAL A 326 5.17 9.70 16.37
CA VAL A 326 4.18 8.63 16.35
C VAL A 326 4.35 7.89 15.03
N ILE A 327 4.90 6.68 15.11
CA ILE A 327 4.99 5.76 13.97
C ILE A 327 3.56 5.51 13.49
N SER A 328 3.32 5.69 12.19
CA SER A 328 2.00 5.39 11.64
C SER A 328 1.69 3.92 11.86
N TRP A 329 0.44 3.62 12.22
CA TRP A 329 -0.01 2.25 12.51
C TRP A 329 0.22 1.32 11.32
N ILE A 330 0.33 1.83 10.09
CA ILE A 330 0.66 1.00 8.92
C ILE A 330 2.03 0.33 9.05
N TRP A 331 2.95 0.83 9.88
CA TRP A 331 4.26 0.23 10.13
C TRP A 331 4.29 -0.66 11.38
N VAL A 332 3.20 -0.64 12.13
CA VAL A 332 2.95 -1.47 13.30
C VAL A 332 2.20 -2.72 12.80
N ALA A 333 2.51 -3.89 13.35
CA ALA A 333 1.94 -5.17 12.90
C ALA A 333 0.41 -5.14 12.87
N ALA A 334 -0.17 -5.88 11.93
CA ALA A 334 -1.61 -6.08 11.84
C ALA A 334 -2.05 -7.24 12.76
N ASP A 335 -1.95 -7.03 14.07
CA ASP A 335 -2.67 -7.86 15.03
C ASP A 335 -3.72 -6.95 15.68
N GLY A 336 -4.95 -7.05 15.17
CA GLY A 336 -6.11 -6.53 15.88
C GLY A 336 -6.14 -7.15 17.27
N ASN A 337 -6.19 -6.30 18.30
CA ASN A 337 -6.03 -6.62 19.72
C ASN A 337 -4.63 -7.02 20.18
N GLY A 338 -3.84 -6.05 20.63
CA GLY A 338 -2.64 -6.28 21.43
C GLY A 338 -1.98 -4.96 21.78
N SER A 339 -1.50 -4.82 23.02
CA SER A 339 -0.82 -3.63 23.49
C SER A 339 0.43 -3.31 22.65
N ILE A 340 0.96 -2.09 22.80
CA ILE A 340 2.18 -1.62 22.13
C ILE A 340 3.42 -2.50 22.47
N GLU A 341 3.33 -3.35 23.50
CA GLU A 341 4.44 -4.12 24.06
C GLU A 341 4.64 -5.51 23.42
N GLU A 342 3.69 -6.04 22.65
CA GLU A 342 3.80 -7.37 22.00
C GLU A 342 3.67 -7.28 20.47
N ASN A 343 4.45 -6.40 19.86
CA ASN A 343 4.26 -6.04 18.46
C ASN A 343 5.12 -6.89 17.50
N LYS A 344 4.70 -8.14 17.27
CA LYS A 344 5.47 -9.16 16.52
C LYS A 344 6.02 -8.70 15.17
N ALA A 345 5.25 -7.93 14.37
CA ALA A 345 5.78 -7.44 13.07
C ALA A 345 6.61 -6.15 13.16
N LEU A 346 6.47 -5.33 14.21
CA LEU A 346 7.46 -4.27 14.48
C LEU A 346 8.77 -4.92 14.92
N HIS A 347 8.69 -5.93 15.79
CA HIS A 347 9.80 -6.80 16.16
C HIS A 347 10.43 -7.45 14.92
N ASP A 348 9.64 -8.03 14.00
CA ASP A 348 10.18 -8.62 12.76
C ASP A 348 10.79 -7.57 11.81
N GLY A 349 10.21 -6.36 11.75
CA GLY A 349 10.77 -5.24 10.99
C GLY A 349 12.09 -4.73 11.57
N LEU A 350 12.15 -4.58 12.89
CA LEU A 350 13.35 -4.20 13.63
C LEU A 350 14.41 -5.30 13.51
N ARG A 351 14.04 -6.58 13.64
CA ARG A 351 14.90 -7.73 13.36
C ARG A 351 15.52 -7.63 11.98
N VAL A 352 14.70 -7.44 10.94
CA VAL A 352 15.21 -7.40 9.57
C VAL A 352 16.18 -6.24 9.35
N GLU A 353 15.91 -5.05 9.90
CA GLU A 353 16.84 -3.92 9.81
C GLU A 353 18.09 -4.11 10.68
N PHE A 354 17.97 -4.78 11.83
CA PHE A 354 19.10 -5.16 12.68
C PHE A 354 20.00 -6.19 12.00
N CYS A 355 19.43 -7.27 11.48
CA CYS A 355 20.17 -8.30 10.77
C CYS A 355 20.96 -7.70 9.60
N LYS A 356 20.36 -6.80 8.82
CA LYS A 356 21.03 -6.08 7.73
C LYS A 356 22.14 -5.12 8.17
N ALA A 357 22.05 -4.61 9.40
CA ALA A 357 23.05 -3.71 9.96
C ALA A 357 24.19 -4.50 10.65
N TYR A 358 23.91 -5.74 11.06
CA TYR A 358 24.87 -6.67 11.66
C TYR A 358 25.72 -7.43 10.63
N SER A 359 25.10 -7.91 9.54
CA SER A 359 25.79 -8.53 8.39
C SER A 359 26.42 -7.48 7.47
#